data_AF-A0A661J0L4-F1
#
_entry.id   AF-A0A661J0L4-F1
#
_cell.length_a   1.000
_cell.length_b   1.000
_cell.length_c   1.000
_cell.angle_alpha   90.00
_cell.angle_beta   90.00
_cell.angle_gamma   90.00
#
_symmetry.space_group_name_H-M   'P 1'
#
loop_
_entity.id
_entity.type
_entity.pdbx_description
1 polymer ?
#
loop_
_entity_poly.entity_id
_entity_poly.type
_entity_poly.pdbx_seq_one_letter_code
_entity_poly.pdbx_strand_id
1 'polypeptide(L)'
;MMAKQLSLILVFALLGGLIGGVISSQFFIKQTLFIQKTRAQDKIIKKAHEFRLIDKTQRVRALLGLGPKGTVALCFFDQKERNRATLGLGPSGDPEIKFIDTEGKEVVSLGFAGEGSLFKGGPFLVLEGKGGNPSVTLWVHNEPPRPMFMFTDSNGNPRALFELSPDGSPKIGFKDKNKKLIWKAP
;
A
#
# COMPACT_ATOMS: atom_id res chain seq x y z
N MET A 1 -10.02 -18.90 -92.52
CA MET A 1 -9.67 -17.62 -91.86
C MET A 1 -10.29 -17.49 -90.46
N MET A 2 -11.51 -17.99 -90.21
CA MET A 2 -12.20 -17.92 -88.90
C MET A 2 -11.52 -18.65 -87.72
N ALA A 3 -10.94 -19.84 -87.90
CA ALA A 3 -10.41 -20.63 -86.78
C ALA A 3 -9.20 -19.98 -86.06
N LYS A 4 -8.38 -19.21 -86.78
CA LYS A 4 -7.24 -18.47 -86.19
C LYS A 4 -7.71 -17.28 -85.36
N GLN A 5 -8.79 -16.60 -85.76
CA GLN A 5 -9.38 -15.50 -85.00
C GLN A 5 -10.05 -16.00 -83.70
N LEU A 6 -10.72 -17.15 -83.75
CA LEU A 6 -11.33 -17.75 -82.56
C LEU A 6 -10.29 -18.16 -81.51
N SER A 7 -9.18 -18.76 -81.95
CA SER A 7 -8.06 -19.14 -81.06
C SER A 7 -7.41 -17.91 -80.41
N LEU A 8 -7.25 -16.82 -81.17
CA LEU A 8 -6.71 -15.58 -80.66
C LEU A 8 -7.61 -14.94 -79.58
N ILE A 9 -8.93 -14.96 -79.78
CA ILE A 9 -9.90 -14.46 -78.79
C ILE A 9 -9.86 -15.29 -77.50
N LEU A 10 -9.74 -16.62 -77.61
CA LEU A 10 -9.62 -17.52 -76.46
C LEU A 10 -8.37 -17.23 -75.61
N VAL A 11 -7.23 -16.96 -76.25
CA VAL A 11 -5.98 -16.60 -75.57
C VAL A 11 -6.12 -15.26 -74.82
N PHE A 12 -6.75 -14.26 -75.45
CA PHE A 12 -6.98 -12.97 -74.79
C PHE A 12 -7.97 -13.06 -73.63
N ALA A 13 -9.03 -13.88 -73.75
CA ALA A 13 -9.98 -14.11 -72.67
C ALA A 13 -9.33 -14.78 -71.45
N LEU A 14 -8.47 -15.77 -71.68
CA LEU A 14 -7.72 -16.46 -70.63
C LEU A 14 -6.72 -15.53 -69.91
N LEU A 15 -5.97 -14.72 -70.67
CA LEU A 15 -5.03 -13.75 -70.12
C LEU A 15 -5.75 -12.65 -69.32
N GLY A 16 -6.87 -12.14 -69.84
CA GLY A 16 -7.70 -11.15 -69.15
C GLY A 16 -8.28 -11.69 -67.84
N GLY A 17 -8.76 -12.94 -67.84
CA GLY A 17 -9.28 -13.60 -66.65
C GLY A 17 -8.23 -13.82 -65.56
N LEU A 18 -7.02 -14.24 -65.92
CA LEU A 18 -5.90 -14.42 -64.98
C LEU A 18 -5.46 -13.08 -64.35
N ILE A 19 -5.29 -12.04 -65.17
CA ILE A 19 -4.89 -10.71 -64.68
C ILE A 19 -5.99 -10.12 -63.79
N GLY A 20 -7.26 -10.23 -64.21
CA GLY A 20 -8.40 -9.76 -63.43
C GLY A 20 -8.54 -10.47 -62.07
N GLY A 21 -8.31 -11.79 -62.03
CA GLY A 21 -8.34 -12.57 -60.79
C GLY A 21 -7.23 -12.18 -59.80
N VAL A 22 -6.01 -11.98 -60.30
CA VAL A 22 -4.87 -11.54 -59.45
C VAL A 22 -5.13 -10.14 -58.88
N ILE A 23 -5.63 -9.19 -59.68
CA ILE A 23 -5.94 -7.84 -59.20
C ILE A 23 -7.09 -7.86 -58.18
N SER A 24 -8.15 -8.63 -58.45
CA SER A 24 -9.32 -8.74 -57.55
C SER A 24 -8.94 -9.30 -56.18
N SER A 25 -8.11 -10.35 -56.14
CA SER A 25 -7.65 -10.95 -54.87
C SER A 25 -6.79 -9.99 -54.05
N GLN A 26 -5.94 -9.16 -54.68
CA GLN A 26 -5.11 -8.19 -53.96
C GLN A 26 -5.92 -7.01 -53.38
N PHE A 27 -7.02 -6.63 -54.04
CA PHE A 27 -7.88 -5.54 -53.59
C PHE A 27 -8.87 -5.96 -52.50
N PHE A 28 -9.55 -7.11 -52.65
CA PHE A 28 -10.59 -7.53 -51.72
C PHE A 28 -10.05 -8.15 -50.43
N ILE A 29 -8.91 -8.87 -50.46
CA ILE A 29 -8.36 -9.50 -49.25
C ILE A 29 -7.84 -8.45 -48.24
N LYS A 30 -7.44 -7.26 -48.70
CA LYS A 30 -6.93 -6.20 -47.81
C LYS A 30 -8.02 -5.51 -46.98
N GLN A 31 -9.31 -5.63 -47.31
CA GLN A 31 -10.40 -4.99 -46.55
C GLN A 31 -10.96 -5.83 -45.40
N THR A 32 -10.67 -7.13 -45.33
CA THR A 32 -11.21 -8.01 -44.26
C THR A 32 -10.40 -7.98 -42.96
N LEU A 33 -9.41 -7.09 -42.82
CA LEU A 33 -8.64 -6.92 -41.58
C LEU A 33 -9.12 -5.77 -40.70
N PHE A 34 -10.41 -5.41 -40.75
CA PHE A 34 -11.06 -4.69 -39.64
C PHE A 34 -11.44 -5.67 -38.52
N ILE A 35 -10.47 -6.45 -38.05
CA ILE A 35 -10.55 -7.03 -36.71
C ILE A 35 -10.41 -5.82 -35.79
N GLN A 36 -11.53 -5.32 -35.25
CA GLN A 36 -11.50 -4.52 -34.04
C GLN A 36 -10.84 -5.40 -32.98
N LYS A 37 -9.52 -5.25 -32.84
CA LYS A 37 -8.83 -5.63 -31.62
C LYS A 37 -9.49 -4.76 -30.56
N THR A 38 -10.45 -5.33 -29.83
CA THR A 38 -10.91 -4.79 -28.56
C THR A 38 -9.64 -4.47 -27.81
N ARG A 39 -9.32 -3.18 -27.72
CA ARG A 39 -8.16 -2.70 -27.00
C ARG A 39 -8.41 -3.10 -25.57
N ALA A 40 -7.87 -4.26 -25.18
CA ALA A 40 -7.66 -4.60 -23.79
C ALA A 40 -7.06 -3.33 -23.20
N GLN A 41 -7.82 -2.67 -22.33
CA GLN A 41 -7.52 -1.37 -21.80
C GLN A 41 -6.10 -1.45 -21.25
N ASP A 42 -5.14 -0.82 -21.96
CA ASP A 42 -3.73 -0.98 -21.66
C ASP A 42 -3.55 -0.55 -20.21
N LYS A 43 -3.31 -1.50 -19.31
CA LYS A 43 -3.07 -1.22 -17.90
C LYS A 43 -1.82 -0.36 -17.85
N ILE A 44 -1.98 0.95 -17.68
CA ILE A 44 -0.84 1.87 -17.62
C ILE A 44 -0.14 1.65 -16.27
N ILE A 45 0.86 0.77 -16.25
CA ILE A 45 1.75 0.59 -15.10
C ILE A 45 2.84 1.65 -15.22
N LYS A 46 2.75 2.73 -14.42
CA LYS A 46 3.86 3.68 -14.25
C LYS A 46 4.82 3.13 -13.20
N LYS A 47 6.06 2.86 -13.60
CA LYS A 47 7.16 2.53 -12.67
C LYS A 47 7.87 3.84 -12.32
N ALA A 48 8.03 4.09 -11.03
CA ALA A 48 8.77 5.24 -10.52
C ALA A 48 9.52 4.83 -9.26
N HIS A 49 10.64 5.47 -8.99
CA HIS A 49 11.34 5.33 -7.72
C HIS A 49 10.58 6.04 -6.59
N GLU A 50 9.76 7.03 -6.93
CA GLU A 50 9.08 7.89 -5.98
C GLU A 50 7.90 8.63 -6.62
N PHE A 51 6.88 8.95 -5.82
CA PHE A 51 5.81 9.88 -6.16
C PHE A 51 5.81 11.03 -5.16
N ARG A 52 5.98 12.27 -5.64
CA ARG A 52 5.89 13.49 -4.82
C ARG A 52 4.64 14.28 -5.15
N LEU A 53 3.89 14.65 -4.12
CA LEU A 53 2.89 15.70 -4.18
C LEU A 53 3.57 17.03 -3.84
N ILE A 54 3.55 17.98 -4.77
CA ILE A 54 4.20 19.29 -4.63
C ILE A 54 3.13 20.38 -4.63
N ASP A 55 3.24 21.37 -3.74
CA ASP A 55 2.31 22.50 -3.71
C ASP A 55 2.70 23.64 -4.68
N LYS A 56 1.86 24.67 -4.78
CA LYS A 56 2.09 25.85 -5.64
C LYS A 56 3.39 26.61 -5.34
N THR A 57 3.98 26.40 -4.16
CA THR A 57 5.25 27.01 -3.73
C THR A 57 6.44 26.08 -3.90
N GLN A 58 6.29 24.99 -4.66
CA GLN A 58 7.34 23.99 -4.91
C GLN A 58 7.77 23.20 -3.65
N ARG A 59 6.96 23.18 -2.59
CA ARG A 59 7.23 22.38 -1.39
C ARG A 59 6.61 20.99 -1.48
N VAL A 60 7.30 19.98 -0.97
CA VAL A 60 6.77 18.62 -0.91
C VAL A 60 5.73 18.52 0.21
N ARG A 61 4.53 18.01 -0.12
CA ARG A 61 3.43 17.82 0.84
C ARG A 61 3.12 16.36 1.14
N ALA A 62 3.42 15.47 0.20
CA ALA A 62 3.43 14.04 0.44
C ALA A 62 4.47 13.35 -0.44
N LEU A 63 5.00 12.22 0.03
CA LEU A 63 5.98 11.41 -0.67
C LEU A 63 5.63 9.93 -0.49
N LEU A 64 5.45 9.20 -1.58
CA LEU A 64 5.45 7.73 -1.58
C LEU A 64 6.76 7.26 -2.19
N GLY A 65 7.57 6.56 -1.41
CA GLY A 65 8.88 6.12 -1.86
C GLY A 65 9.57 5.19 -0.87
N LEU A 66 10.87 4.98 -1.10
CA LEU A 66 11.72 4.19 -0.22
C LEU A 66 12.48 5.12 0.73
N GLY A 67 12.36 4.85 2.03
CA GLY A 67 13.15 5.48 3.07
C GLY A 67 14.58 4.94 3.13
N PRO A 68 15.41 5.50 4.02
CA PRO A 68 16.74 4.96 4.30
C PRO A 68 16.61 3.49 4.74
N LYS A 69 17.40 2.60 4.13
CA LYS A 69 17.34 1.12 4.29
C LYS A 69 16.24 0.41 3.50
N GLY A 70 15.58 1.09 2.56
CA GLY A 70 14.66 0.44 1.61
C GLY A 70 13.27 0.13 2.18
N THR A 71 12.92 0.69 3.34
CA THR A 71 11.56 0.61 3.86
C THR A 71 10.62 1.47 3.02
N VAL A 72 9.47 0.93 2.62
CA VAL A 72 8.47 1.71 1.87
C VAL A 72 7.66 2.58 2.83
N ALA A 73 7.43 3.84 2.46
CA ALA A 73 6.63 4.77 3.25
C ALA A 73 5.87 5.79 2.38
N LEU A 74 4.67 6.13 2.84
CA LEU A 74 3.93 7.33 2.49
C LEU A 74 4.09 8.34 3.63
N CYS A 75 4.81 9.44 3.38
CA CYS A 75 5.05 10.51 4.33
C CYS A 75 4.21 11.74 3.98
N PHE A 76 3.70 12.45 5.00
CA PHE A 76 2.99 13.71 4.85
C PHE A 76 3.75 14.84 5.54
N PHE A 77 3.89 15.99 4.87
CA PHE A 77 4.70 17.10 5.37
C PHE A 77 3.85 18.35 5.65
N ASP A 78 4.21 19.11 6.68
CA ASP A 78 3.60 20.42 6.97
C ASP A 78 4.17 21.55 6.10
N GLN A 79 3.74 22.80 6.34
CA GLN A 79 4.22 23.97 5.59
C GLN A 79 5.71 24.27 5.78
N LYS A 80 6.32 23.75 6.85
CA LYS A 80 7.76 23.87 7.12
C LYS A 80 8.51 22.62 6.66
N GLU A 81 7.88 21.78 5.83
CA GLU A 81 8.42 20.53 5.29
C GLU A 81 8.82 19.52 6.37
N ARG A 82 8.18 19.58 7.56
CA ARG A 82 8.37 18.60 8.62
C ARG A 82 7.41 17.43 8.42
N ASN A 83 7.92 16.20 8.55
CA ASN A 83 7.08 15.00 8.49
C ASN A 83 6.09 14.99 9.67
N ARG A 84 4.80 14.82 9.38
CA ARG A 84 3.69 14.83 10.33
C ARG A 84 2.98 13.49 10.43
N ALA A 85 3.10 12.65 9.42
CA ALA A 85 2.53 11.32 9.43
C ALA A 85 3.28 10.41 8.46
N THR A 86 3.48 9.17 8.87
CA THR A 86 4.08 8.12 8.06
C THR A 86 3.14 6.92 8.05
N LEU A 87 2.85 6.35 6.89
CA LEU A 87 2.26 5.02 6.72
C LEU A 87 3.27 4.18 5.95
N GLY A 88 3.75 3.07 6.50
CA GLY A 88 4.77 2.30 5.83
C GLY A 88 5.21 1.07 6.61
N LEU A 89 6.44 0.64 6.34
CA LEU A 89 7.07 -0.46 7.05
C LEU A 89 8.16 0.08 7.98
N GLY A 90 8.19 -0.45 9.20
CA GLY A 90 9.27 -0.24 10.15
C GLY A 90 10.56 -0.98 9.72
N PRO A 91 11.67 -0.81 10.46
CA PRO A 91 12.96 -1.41 10.11
C PRO A 91 12.95 -2.94 9.98
N SER A 92 12.02 -3.62 10.65
CA SER A 92 11.85 -5.08 10.60
C SER A 92 10.88 -5.54 9.51
N GLY A 93 10.34 -4.62 8.70
CA GLY A 93 9.30 -4.91 7.71
C GLY A 93 7.87 -4.90 8.29
N ASP A 94 7.73 -4.60 9.58
CA ASP A 94 6.47 -4.53 10.30
C ASP A 94 5.61 -3.33 9.83
N PRO A 95 4.32 -3.52 9.53
CA PRO A 95 3.46 -2.41 9.10
C PRO A 95 3.19 -1.44 10.25
N GLU A 96 3.37 -0.15 9.99
CA GLU A 96 3.21 0.92 10.98
C GLU A 96 2.57 2.19 10.38
N ILE A 97 1.80 2.87 11.22
CA ILE A 97 1.33 4.25 11.02
C ILE A 97 1.84 5.05 12.22
N LYS A 98 2.44 6.20 11.94
CA LYS A 98 2.97 7.14 12.94
C LYS A 98 2.41 8.52 12.70
N PHE A 99 2.04 9.21 13.77
CA PHE A 99 1.77 10.64 13.76
C PHE A 99 2.86 11.34 14.56
N ILE A 100 3.36 12.45 14.02
CA ILE A 100 4.53 13.16 14.52
C ILE A 100 4.11 14.59 14.86
N ASP A 101 4.59 15.13 15.98
CA ASP A 101 4.32 16.49 16.42
C ASP A 101 5.19 17.54 15.70
N THR A 102 5.09 18.81 16.14
CA THR A 102 5.87 19.91 15.57
C THR A 102 7.36 19.86 15.92
N GLU A 103 7.73 19.13 16.96
CA GLU A 103 9.09 18.98 17.45
C GLU A 103 9.79 17.75 16.82
N GLY A 104 9.07 16.99 15.99
CA GLY A 104 9.58 15.79 15.34
C GLY A 104 9.44 14.54 16.20
N LYS A 105 8.66 14.62 17.28
CA LYS A 105 8.42 13.49 18.17
C LYS A 105 7.15 12.74 17.77
N GLU A 106 7.23 11.41 17.80
CA GLU A 106 6.06 10.56 17.65
C GLU A 106 5.05 10.82 18.78
N VAL A 107 3.79 11.03 18.42
CA VAL A 107 2.67 11.24 19.37
C VAL A 107 1.67 10.11 19.36
N VAL A 108 1.58 9.39 18.24
CA VAL A 108 0.73 8.20 18.10
C VAL A 108 1.43 7.22 17.18
N SER A 109 1.45 5.95 17.55
CA SER A 109 1.75 4.86 16.62
C SER A 109 0.74 3.74 16.71
N LEU A 110 0.50 3.09 15.59
CA LEU A 110 -0.25 1.86 15.50
C LEU A 110 0.34 0.98 14.43
N GLY A 111 0.25 -0.33 14.61
CA GLY A 111 0.86 -1.25 13.68
C GLY A 111 0.74 -2.68 14.15
N PHE A 112 1.53 -3.53 13.51
CA PHE A 112 1.74 -4.91 13.92
C PHE A 112 3.21 -5.07 14.22
N ALA A 113 3.55 -5.53 15.42
CA ALA A 113 4.94 -5.64 15.81
C ALA A 113 5.41 -7.08 15.67
N GLY A 114 6.62 -7.30 15.15
CA GLY A 114 7.20 -8.64 15.04
C GLY A 114 7.45 -9.31 16.39
N GLU A 115 7.79 -10.59 16.37
CA GLU A 115 8.06 -11.42 17.56
C GLU A 115 9.17 -10.86 18.46
N GLY A 116 10.16 -10.17 17.89
CA GLY A 116 11.25 -9.54 18.64
C GLY A 116 10.91 -8.21 19.32
N SER A 117 9.66 -7.75 19.22
CA SER A 117 9.22 -6.45 19.77
C SER A 117 8.65 -6.56 21.19
N LEU A 118 8.40 -5.40 21.81
CA LEU A 118 7.68 -5.31 23.08
C LEU A 118 6.26 -5.91 23.02
N PHE A 119 5.63 -5.94 21.85
CA PHE A 119 4.27 -6.46 21.66
C PHE A 119 4.23 -7.93 21.19
N LYS A 120 5.38 -8.58 21.00
CA LYS A 120 5.54 -10.02 20.75
C LYS A 120 4.59 -10.57 19.68
N GLY A 121 4.72 -10.09 18.44
CA GLY A 121 3.88 -10.56 17.34
C GLY A 121 2.48 -9.96 17.29
N GLY A 122 2.20 -8.91 18.09
CA GLY A 122 0.86 -8.38 18.29
C GLY A 122 0.56 -7.07 17.54
N PRO A 123 -0.71 -6.81 17.16
CA PRO A 123 -1.15 -5.46 16.82
C PRO A 123 -1.10 -4.55 18.05
N PHE A 124 -0.78 -3.27 17.84
CA PHE A 124 -0.69 -2.28 18.89
C PHE A 124 -1.22 -0.90 18.46
N LEU A 125 -1.55 -0.08 19.46
CA LEU A 125 -1.79 1.35 19.41
C LEU A 125 -1.15 1.98 20.64
N VAL A 126 -0.32 2.99 20.43
CA VAL A 126 0.39 3.73 21.47
C VAL A 126 0.05 5.22 21.33
N LEU A 127 -0.35 5.85 22.43
CA LEU A 127 -0.38 7.30 22.56
C LEU A 127 0.80 7.72 23.44
N GLU A 128 1.71 8.48 22.85
CA GLU A 128 2.94 8.87 23.51
C GLU A 128 2.72 9.97 24.55
N GLY A 129 3.30 9.77 25.73
CA GLY A 129 3.36 10.77 26.80
C GLY A 129 4.61 11.64 26.70
N LYS A 130 4.80 12.53 27.68
CA LYS A 130 6.03 13.33 27.77
C LYS A 130 7.24 12.44 28.04
N GLY A 131 8.41 12.84 27.53
CA GLY A 131 9.68 12.14 27.79
C GLY A 131 9.88 10.81 27.06
N GLY A 132 9.02 10.45 26.10
CA GLY A 132 9.13 9.18 25.36
C GLY A 132 8.57 7.97 26.11
N ASN A 133 7.86 8.22 27.22
CA ASN A 133 7.07 7.20 27.89
C ASN A 133 5.66 7.22 27.30
N PRO A 134 5.13 6.08 26.83
CA PRO A 134 3.71 5.97 26.49
C PRO A 134 2.84 6.48 27.63
N SER A 135 1.72 7.13 27.32
CA SER A 135 0.66 7.43 28.30
C SER A 135 -0.46 6.40 28.23
N VAL A 136 -0.70 5.87 27.03
CA VAL A 136 -1.73 4.87 26.75
C VAL A 136 -1.17 3.84 25.78
N THR A 137 -1.34 2.57 26.10
CA THR A 137 -0.96 1.46 25.23
C THR A 137 -2.10 0.46 25.14
N LEU A 138 -2.48 0.13 23.92
CA LEU A 138 -3.43 -0.93 23.58
C LEU A 138 -2.69 -1.95 22.71
N TRP A 139 -2.76 -3.24 23.04
CA TRP A 139 -2.13 -4.27 22.22
C TRP A 139 -2.82 -5.62 22.39
N VAL A 140 -2.52 -6.56 21.50
CA VAL A 140 -3.00 -7.94 21.59
C VAL A 140 -1.81 -8.88 21.54
N HIS A 141 -1.64 -9.71 22.58
CA HIS A 141 -0.65 -10.81 22.52
C HIS A 141 -1.06 -11.82 21.44
N ASN A 142 -0.11 -12.35 20.66
CA ASN A 142 -0.47 -13.14 19.48
C ASN A 142 -0.87 -14.60 19.77
N GLU A 143 -0.41 -15.22 20.86
CA GLU A 143 -0.68 -16.65 21.12
C GLU A 143 -0.81 -16.99 22.63
N PRO A 144 -2.03 -17.29 23.14
CA PRO A 144 -3.32 -17.01 22.51
C PRO A 144 -3.60 -15.50 22.44
N PRO A 145 -4.51 -15.06 21.52
CA PRO A 145 -5.00 -13.68 21.44
C PRO A 145 -5.51 -13.16 22.78
N ARG A 146 -4.79 -12.21 23.37
CA ARG A 146 -5.19 -11.56 24.63
C ARG A 146 -5.02 -10.05 24.53
N PRO A 147 -6.13 -9.29 24.47
CA PRO A 147 -6.07 -7.84 24.45
C PRO A 147 -5.64 -7.32 25.82
N MET A 148 -4.86 -6.24 25.78
CA MET A 148 -4.43 -5.51 26.95
C MET A 148 -4.50 -4.01 26.68
N PHE A 149 -4.88 -3.26 27.70
CA PHE A 149 -4.98 -1.82 27.72
C PHE A 149 -4.32 -1.28 28.98
N MET A 150 -3.45 -0.30 28.84
CA MET A 150 -2.67 0.22 29.94
C MET A 150 -2.56 1.73 29.90
N PHE A 151 -2.74 2.35 31.06
CA PHE A 151 -2.35 3.74 31.31
C PHE A 151 -1.06 3.77 32.13
N THR A 152 -0.20 4.72 31.81
CA THR A 152 1.12 4.91 32.42
C THR A 152 1.28 6.37 32.85
N ASP A 153 2.04 6.59 33.93
CA ASP A 153 2.40 7.95 34.35
C ASP A 153 3.56 8.54 33.52
N SER A 154 3.94 9.78 33.82
CA SER A 154 5.05 10.48 33.15
C SER A 154 6.41 9.78 33.27
N ASN A 155 6.57 8.87 34.23
CA ASN A 155 7.79 8.09 34.45
C ASN A 155 7.70 6.70 33.80
N GLY A 156 6.65 6.42 33.02
CA GLY A 156 6.41 5.13 32.38
C GLY A 156 5.86 4.05 33.31
N ASN A 157 5.44 4.39 34.52
CA ASN A 157 4.90 3.40 35.47
C ASN A 157 3.41 3.12 35.20
N PRO A 158 3.00 1.85 35.09
CA PRO A 158 1.59 1.50 34.93
C PRO A 158 0.73 1.98 36.11
N ARG A 159 -0.38 2.66 35.80
CA ARG A 159 -1.38 3.18 36.76
C ARG A 159 -2.72 2.46 36.67
N ALA A 160 -3.12 2.07 35.48
CA ALA A 160 -4.31 1.26 35.26
C ALA A 160 -4.02 0.21 34.19
N LEU A 161 -4.52 -1.00 34.39
CA LEU A 161 -4.34 -2.14 33.52
C LEU A 161 -5.67 -2.85 33.34
N PHE A 162 -6.00 -3.19 32.10
CA PHE A 162 -7.16 -4.00 31.73
C PHE A 162 -6.65 -5.10 30.80
N GLU A 163 -6.86 -6.36 31.13
CA GLU A 163 -6.29 -7.48 30.38
C GLU A 163 -7.20 -8.71 30.38
N LEU A 164 -7.00 -9.59 29.41
CA LEU A 164 -7.39 -11.00 29.54
C LEU A 164 -6.23 -11.84 30.07
N SER A 165 -6.52 -12.61 31.11
CA SER A 165 -5.62 -13.61 31.64
C SER A 165 -5.42 -14.78 30.67
N PRO A 166 -4.40 -15.63 30.87
CA PRO A 166 -4.21 -16.84 30.06
C PRO A 166 -5.42 -17.79 30.03
N ASP A 167 -6.23 -17.80 31.10
CA ASP A 167 -7.47 -18.57 31.20
C ASP A 167 -8.70 -17.86 30.59
N GLY A 168 -8.50 -16.67 29.98
CA GLY A 168 -9.57 -15.86 29.39
C GLY A 168 -10.33 -14.96 30.37
N SER A 169 -10.03 -15.02 31.68
CA SER A 169 -10.70 -14.17 32.66
C SER A 169 -10.31 -12.68 32.48
N PRO A 170 -11.27 -11.74 32.49
CA PRO A 170 -10.97 -10.32 32.48
C PRO A 170 -10.36 -9.91 33.82
N LYS A 171 -9.40 -9.01 33.76
CA LYS A 171 -8.80 -8.38 34.95
C LYS A 171 -8.68 -6.90 34.76
N ILE A 172 -8.99 -6.16 35.81
CA ILE A 172 -8.73 -4.73 35.92
C ILE A 172 -7.93 -4.48 37.19
N GLY A 173 -6.94 -3.59 37.12
CA GLY A 173 -6.12 -3.22 38.27
C GLY A 173 -5.65 -1.78 38.24
N PHE A 174 -5.62 -1.13 39.41
CA PHE A 174 -5.10 0.22 39.59
C PHE A 174 -3.93 0.24 40.57
N LYS A 175 -2.88 0.98 40.24
CA LYS A 175 -1.68 1.15 41.06
C LYS A 175 -1.52 2.60 41.49
N ASP A 176 -1.21 2.82 42.77
CA ASP A 176 -0.86 4.14 43.29
C ASP A 176 0.51 4.62 42.78
N LYS A 177 0.90 5.84 43.16
CA LYS A 177 2.16 6.46 42.75
C LYS A 177 3.42 5.63 43.03
N ASN A 178 3.38 4.82 44.09
CA ASN A 178 4.46 3.95 44.55
C ASN A 178 4.40 2.55 43.93
N LYS A 179 3.57 2.36 42.89
CA LYS A 179 3.35 1.11 42.16
C LYS A 179 2.61 0.05 42.99
N LYS A 180 2.04 0.41 44.14
CA LYS A 180 1.26 -0.51 44.98
C LYS A 180 -0.12 -0.68 44.36
N LEU A 181 -0.56 -1.93 44.20
CA LEU A 181 -1.93 -2.25 43.77
C LEU A 181 -2.91 -1.76 44.84
N ILE A 182 -3.81 -0.86 44.47
CA ILE A 182 -4.80 -0.25 45.38
C ILE A 182 -6.22 -0.76 45.12
N TRP A 183 -6.47 -1.27 43.91
CA TRP A 183 -7.74 -1.89 43.55
C TRP A 183 -7.51 -2.92 42.44
N LYS A 184 -8.26 -4.02 42.49
CA LYS A 184 -8.33 -5.02 41.44
C LYS A 184 -9.71 -5.67 41.43
N ALA A 185 -10.10 -6.20 40.28
CA ALA A 185 -11.28 -7.03 40.16
C ALA A 185 -11.10 -8.01 38.96
N PRO A 186 -12.02 -8.97 38.75
CA PRO A 186 -12.72 -8.92 37.47
C PRO A 186 -13.29 -7.51 37.25
#